data_AF-A0A970ZPS4-F1
#
_entry.id   AF-A0A970ZPS4-F1
#
_cell.length_a   1.000
_cell.length_b   1.000
_cell.length_c   1.000
_cell.angle_alpha   90.00
_cell.angle_beta   90.00
_cell.angle_gamma   90.00
#
_symmetry.space_group_name_H-M   'P 1'
#
loop_
_entity.id
_entity.type
_entity.pdbx_description
1 polymer ?
#
loop_
_entity_poly.entity_id
_entity_poly.type
_entity_poly.pdbx_seq_one_letter_code
_entity_poly.pdbx_strand_id
1 'polypeptide(L)'
;MERRVIVKSFVSEPPRYSRSQVEAFEWLAAAHALAASTRTGRAERSGALRERIMDLLLRYSCAPEHIGSRRSDIPDFMHTDWQRMTIFNLQESPRGRGLGIRNAFYAGTADRVVEALFSRDTQPPSDLIHVSCTGYVSPSPIQRLIERKG
;
A
#
# COMPACT_ATOMS: atom_id res chain seq x y z
N MET A 1 25.66 37.36 -8.75
CA MET A 1 24.63 37.01 -7.76
C MET A 1 24.41 35.51 -7.84
N GLU A 2 24.72 34.74 -6.79
CA GLU A 2 24.55 33.28 -6.83
C GLU A 2 23.06 32.89 -6.90
N ARG A 3 22.75 31.92 -7.75
CA ARG A 3 21.41 31.33 -7.83
C ARG A 3 21.19 30.47 -6.58
N ARG A 4 20.19 30.83 -5.76
CA ARG A 4 19.75 30.01 -4.61
C ARG A 4 18.53 29.20 -4.99
N VAL A 5 18.54 27.90 -4.66
CA VAL A 5 17.38 27.01 -4.78
C VAL A 5 16.68 26.92 -3.43
N ILE A 6 15.37 27.12 -3.40
CA ILE A 6 14.55 27.07 -2.18
C ILE A 6 13.48 26.00 -2.38
N VAL A 7 13.40 25.05 -1.43
CA VAL A 7 12.33 24.05 -1.38
C VAL A 7 11.22 24.58 -0.50
N LYS A 8 9.99 24.66 -1.03
CA LYS A 8 8.81 25.22 -0.35
C LYS A 8 7.54 24.51 -0.80
N SER A 9 6.42 24.88 -0.19
CA SER A 9 5.06 24.44 -0.58
C SER A 9 4.87 22.92 -0.49
N PHE A 10 5.23 22.33 0.65
CA PHE A 10 4.99 20.91 0.90
C PHE A 10 3.49 20.63 1.00
N VAL A 11 3.02 19.67 0.20
CA VAL A 11 1.66 19.14 0.22
C VAL A 11 1.73 17.63 0.43
N SER A 12 0.79 17.07 1.18
CA SER A 12 0.72 15.63 1.44
C SER A 12 -0.69 15.13 1.23
N GLU A 13 -0.82 14.06 0.46
CA GLU A 13 -2.05 13.31 0.26
C GLU A 13 -1.85 11.93 0.89
N PRO A 14 -2.38 11.68 2.11
CA PRO A 14 -2.15 10.42 2.79
C PRO A 14 -3.01 9.29 2.20
N PRO A 15 -2.60 8.02 2.35
CA PRO A 15 -3.45 6.89 1.97
C PRO A 15 -4.78 6.88 2.74
N ARG A 16 -5.82 6.32 2.10
CA ARG A 16 -7.22 6.37 2.57
C ARG A 16 -7.47 5.64 3.89
N TYR A 17 -6.80 4.52 4.12
CA TYR A 17 -7.03 3.68 5.28
C TYR A 17 -5.90 3.84 6.27
N SER A 18 -6.23 3.79 7.57
CA SER A 18 -5.26 3.79 8.65
C SER A 18 -5.62 2.69 9.65
N ARG A 19 -4.59 2.05 10.18
CA ARG A 19 -4.74 0.97 11.15
C ARG A 19 -3.63 1.07 12.20
N SER A 20 -3.94 0.73 13.44
CA SER A 20 -2.91 0.67 14.49
C SER A 20 -1.90 -0.43 14.19
N GLN A 21 -0.71 -0.31 14.77
CA GLN A 21 0.33 -1.32 14.59
C GLN A 21 -0.05 -2.69 15.16
N VAL A 22 -0.78 -2.71 16.28
CA VAL A 22 -1.28 -3.94 16.91
C VAL A 22 -2.25 -4.67 15.99
N GLU A 23 -3.26 -3.95 15.49
CA GLU A 23 -4.25 -4.57 14.60
C GLU A 23 -3.63 -4.98 13.25
N ALA A 24 -2.59 -4.28 12.79
CA ALA A 24 -1.82 -4.69 11.61
C ALA A 24 -1.10 -6.03 11.84
N PHE A 25 -0.55 -6.27 13.04
CA PHE A 25 0.04 -7.57 13.39
C PHE A 25 -1.00 -8.68 13.42
N GLU A 26 -2.17 -8.43 14.00
CA GLU A 26 -3.26 -9.41 14.03
C GLU A 26 -3.68 -9.83 12.62
N TRP A 27 -3.79 -8.86 11.71
CA TRP A 27 -4.10 -9.11 10.31
C TRP A 27 -2.99 -9.91 9.63
N LEU A 28 -1.73 -9.52 9.81
CA LEU A 28 -0.57 -10.22 9.21
C LEU A 28 -0.51 -11.67 9.70
N ALA A 29 -0.69 -11.91 11.00
CA ALA A 29 -0.71 -13.25 11.56
C ALA A 29 -1.83 -14.11 10.95
N ALA A 30 -3.04 -13.56 10.83
CA ALA A 30 -4.16 -14.24 10.20
C ALA A 30 -3.92 -14.52 8.70
N ALA A 31 -3.41 -13.53 7.97
CA ALA A 31 -3.08 -13.64 6.56
C ALA A 31 -2.02 -14.72 6.29
N HIS A 32 -0.95 -14.76 7.10
CA HIS A 32 0.09 -15.78 6.99
C HIS A 32 -0.45 -17.19 7.27
N ALA A 33 -1.27 -17.35 8.31
CA ALA A 33 -1.88 -18.64 8.65
C ALA A 33 -2.82 -19.14 7.54
N LEU A 34 -3.63 -18.25 6.97
CA LEU A 34 -4.49 -18.56 5.83
C LEU A 34 -3.66 -18.95 4.60
N ALA A 35 -2.67 -18.14 4.22
CA ALA A 35 -1.82 -18.42 3.06
C ALA A 35 -1.07 -19.75 3.20
N ALA A 36 -0.65 -20.13 4.41
CA ALA A 36 -0.05 -21.45 4.65
C ALA A 36 -1.07 -22.58 4.52
N SER A 37 -2.28 -22.38 5.01
CA SER A 37 -3.38 -23.34 4.89
C SER A 37 -3.75 -23.57 3.42
N THR A 38 -3.94 -22.50 2.64
CA THR A 38 -4.21 -22.57 1.19
C THR A 38 -3.10 -23.28 0.43
N ARG A 39 -1.82 -23.05 0.80
CA ARG A 39 -0.68 -23.69 0.15
C ARG A 39 -0.60 -25.20 0.40
N THR A 40 -1.04 -25.65 1.58
CA THR A 40 -0.86 -27.04 2.05
C THR A 40 -2.14 -27.85 2.02
N GLY A 41 -3.30 -27.21 1.87
CA GLY A 41 -4.62 -27.82 2.01
C GLY A 41 -4.98 -28.21 3.45
N ARG A 42 -4.20 -27.78 4.47
CA ARG A 42 -4.37 -28.23 5.87
C ARG A 42 -4.82 -27.10 6.79
N ALA A 43 -6.13 -26.91 6.89
CA ALA A 43 -6.73 -25.85 7.72
C ALA A 43 -6.54 -26.06 9.24
N GLU A 44 -6.44 -27.31 9.70
CA GLU A 44 -6.45 -27.68 11.12
C GLU A 44 -5.28 -27.10 11.94
N ARG A 45 -4.18 -26.69 11.29
CA ARG A 45 -3.01 -26.11 11.94
C ARG A 45 -2.98 -24.58 11.91
N SER A 46 -4.03 -23.94 11.40
CA SER A 46 -4.06 -22.49 11.19
C SER A 46 -3.96 -21.68 12.49
N GLY A 47 -4.61 -22.13 13.57
CA GLY A 47 -4.59 -21.45 14.87
C GLY A 47 -3.19 -21.37 15.49
N ALA A 48 -2.53 -22.51 15.70
CA ALA A 48 -1.19 -22.58 16.27
C ALA A 48 -0.14 -21.85 15.40
N LEU A 49 -0.31 -21.88 14.07
CA LEU A 49 0.56 -21.11 13.17
C LEU A 49 0.33 -19.60 13.32
N ARG A 50 -0.92 -19.15 13.45
CA ARG A 50 -1.23 -17.74 13.68
C ARG A 50 -0.56 -17.22 14.96
N GLU A 51 -0.68 -17.95 16.06
CA GLU A 51 -0.02 -17.60 17.33
C GLU A 51 1.50 -17.51 17.16
N ARG A 52 2.12 -18.51 16.54
CA ARG A 52 3.56 -18.49 16.26
C ARG A 52 3.98 -17.30 15.39
N ILE A 53 3.18 -16.92 14.38
CA ILE A 53 3.49 -15.73 13.57
C ILE A 53 3.36 -14.46 14.39
N MET A 54 2.37 -14.36 15.27
CA MET A 54 2.23 -13.23 16.18
C MET A 54 3.47 -13.07 17.07
N ASP A 55 3.98 -14.16 17.67
CA ASP A 55 5.19 -14.12 18.48
C ASP A 55 6.41 -13.62 17.68
N LEU A 56 6.53 -14.05 16.42
CA LEU A 56 7.59 -13.58 15.52
C LEU A 56 7.44 -12.09 15.17
N LEU A 57 6.21 -11.62 14.93
CA LEU A 57 5.93 -10.21 14.66
C LEU A 57 6.31 -9.34 15.86
N LEU A 58 5.90 -9.73 17.07
CA LEU A 58 6.23 -9.02 18.31
C LEU A 58 7.74 -8.99 18.58
N ARG A 59 8.46 -10.06 18.23
CA ARG A 59 9.91 -10.16 18.45
C ARG A 59 10.75 -9.37 17.43
N TYR A 60 10.32 -9.33 16.16
CA TYR A 60 11.19 -8.86 15.07
C TYR A 60 10.66 -7.66 14.30
N SER A 61 9.42 -7.22 14.53
CA SER A 61 8.86 -6.04 13.86
C SER A 61 9.01 -4.78 14.70
N CYS A 62 8.79 -3.61 14.09
CA CYS A 62 8.70 -2.35 14.83
C CYS A 62 7.54 -2.42 15.83
N ALA A 63 7.87 -2.32 17.12
CA ALA A 63 6.89 -2.37 18.20
C ALA A 63 5.90 -1.18 18.13
N PRO A 64 4.67 -1.33 18.66
CA PRO A 64 3.66 -0.26 18.67
C PRO A 64 4.12 1.05 19.33
N GLU A 65 5.06 0.98 20.27
CA GLU A 65 5.65 2.15 20.94
C GLU A 65 6.52 2.99 19.99
N HIS A 66 7.03 2.37 18.90
CA HIS A 66 7.82 3.05 17.87
C HIS A 66 6.98 3.50 16.67
N ILE A 67 5.90 2.78 16.36
CA ILE A 67 4.98 3.11 15.27
C ILE A 67 3.55 2.95 15.80
N GLY A 68 2.84 4.06 16.01
CA GLY A 68 1.45 3.98 16.49
C GLY A 68 0.48 3.47 15.43
N SER A 69 0.64 3.92 14.18
CA SER A 69 -0.25 3.55 13.08
C SER A 69 0.45 3.54 11.73
N ARG A 70 -0.13 2.82 10.77
CA ARG A 70 0.28 2.82 9.37
C ARG A 70 -0.91 3.16 8.48
N ARG A 71 -0.63 3.56 7.25
CA ARG A 71 -1.65 3.87 6.25
C ARG A 71 -1.47 3.03 4.99
N SER A 72 -2.58 2.75 4.32
CA SER A 72 -2.63 1.99 3.07
C SER A 72 -3.77 2.51 2.20
N ASP A 73 -3.60 2.45 0.87
CA ASP A 73 -4.70 2.64 -0.07
C ASP A 73 -5.43 1.32 -0.36
N ILE A 74 -4.82 0.18 -0.02
CA ILE A 74 -5.42 -1.15 -0.18
C ILE A 74 -6.33 -1.42 1.02
N PRO A 75 -7.64 -1.67 0.82
CA PRO A 75 -8.60 -1.90 1.90
C PRO A 75 -8.44 -3.26 2.58
N ASP A 76 -7.73 -4.20 1.95
CA ASP A 76 -7.53 -5.57 2.42
C ASP A 76 -7.08 -5.64 3.88
N PHE A 77 -6.24 -4.68 4.32
CA PHE A 77 -5.75 -4.59 5.70
C PHE A 77 -6.79 -4.12 6.69
N MET A 78 -8.04 -3.83 6.31
CA MET A 78 -9.09 -3.32 7.19
C MET A 78 -10.08 -4.39 7.63
N HIS A 79 -9.99 -5.60 7.08
CA HIS A 79 -10.90 -6.70 7.40
C HIS A 79 -10.22 -8.05 7.23
N THR A 80 -10.89 -9.11 7.66
CA THR A 80 -10.51 -10.51 7.39
C THR A 80 -11.58 -11.22 6.54
N ASP A 81 -12.45 -10.45 5.88
CA ASP A 81 -13.33 -10.99 4.84
C ASP A 81 -12.49 -11.32 3.59
N TRP A 82 -11.95 -12.53 3.57
CA TRP A 82 -10.97 -12.98 2.58
C TRP A 82 -11.52 -13.07 1.16
N GLN A 83 -12.84 -13.24 1.01
CA GLN A 83 -13.52 -13.31 -0.29
C GLN A 83 -13.56 -11.95 -0.99
N ARG A 84 -13.46 -10.86 -0.22
CA ARG A 84 -13.50 -9.48 -0.73
C ARG A 84 -12.13 -8.84 -0.94
N MET A 85 -11.05 -9.62 -0.81
CA MET A 85 -9.68 -9.09 -0.91
C MET A 85 -9.34 -8.67 -2.34
N THR A 86 -8.75 -7.49 -2.47
CA THR A 86 -8.35 -6.90 -3.76
C THR A 86 -7.04 -7.50 -4.25
N ILE A 87 -6.00 -7.47 -3.41
CA ILE A 87 -4.64 -7.92 -3.74
C ILE A 87 -4.31 -9.22 -3.01
N PHE A 88 -4.71 -9.35 -1.75
CA PHE A 88 -4.38 -10.49 -0.90
C PHE A 88 -5.51 -11.52 -0.89
N ASN A 89 -5.89 -12.05 -2.07
CA ASN A 89 -6.87 -13.14 -2.24
C ASN A 89 -6.35 -14.51 -1.74
N LEU A 90 -5.98 -14.56 -0.46
CA LEU A 90 -5.20 -15.66 0.13
C LEU A 90 -5.96 -16.98 0.24
N GLN A 91 -7.29 -16.98 0.11
CA GLN A 91 -8.10 -18.20 -0.02
C GLN A 91 -7.90 -18.91 -1.37
N GLU A 92 -7.64 -18.15 -2.44
CA GLU A 92 -7.45 -18.70 -3.79
C GLU A 92 -5.96 -18.94 -4.08
N SER A 93 -5.11 -17.99 -3.69
CA SER A 93 -3.68 -18.00 -4.00
C SER A 93 -2.88 -17.60 -2.77
N PRO A 94 -1.98 -18.45 -2.26
CA PRO A 94 -1.15 -18.10 -1.10
C PRO A 94 -0.16 -16.96 -1.38
N ARG A 95 -0.03 -16.52 -2.64
CA ARG A 95 0.81 -15.39 -3.09
C ARG A 95 0.00 -14.11 -3.33
N GLY A 96 -1.33 -14.16 -3.18
CA GLY A 96 -2.23 -13.10 -3.62
C GLY A 96 -2.31 -12.99 -5.14
N ARG A 97 -2.79 -11.84 -5.62
CA ARG A 97 -2.90 -11.51 -7.05
C ARG A 97 -1.52 -11.25 -7.66
N GLY A 98 -1.41 -11.53 -8.95
CA GLY A 98 -0.19 -11.33 -9.73
C GLY A 98 0.20 -9.87 -9.93
N LEU A 99 1.40 -9.65 -10.47
CA LEU A 99 1.99 -8.32 -10.65
C LEU A 99 1.12 -7.39 -11.51
N GLY A 100 0.46 -7.90 -12.55
CA GLY A 100 -0.41 -7.09 -13.42
C GLY A 100 -1.54 -6.39 -12.66
N ILE A 101 -2.23 -7.12 -11.78
CA ILE A 101 -3.31 -6.56 -10.94
C ILE A 101 -2.75 -5.56 -9.93
N ARG A 102 -1.58 -5.85 -9.33
CA ARG A 102 -0.90 -4.93 -8.40
C ARG A 102 -0.51 -3.62 -9.10
N ASN A 103 0.02 -3.70 -10.32
CA ASN A 103 0.38 -2.53 -11.11
C ASN A 103 -0.85 -1.74 -11.56
N ALA A 104 -1.95 -2.40 -11.92
CA ALA A 104 -3.21 -1.72 -12.25
C ALA A 104 -3.78 -0.98 -11.02
N PHE A 105 -3.75 -1.63 -9.84
CA PHE A 105 -4.14 -0.99 -8.59
C PHE A 105 -3.26 0.22 -8.27
N TYR A 106 -1.94 0.08 -8.42
CA TYR A 106 -1.00 1.18 -8.26
C TYR A 106 -1.30 2.32 -9.23
N ALA A 107 -1.49 2.04 -10.52
CA ALA A 107 -1.75 3.06 -11.55
C ALA A 107 -2.99 3.90 -11.20
N GLY A 108 -4.11 3.24 -10.88
CA GLY A 108 -5.34 3.95 -10.50
C GLY A 108 -5.20 4.75 -9.20
N THR A 109 -4.49 4.19 -8.21
CA THR A 109 -4.22 4.88 -6.95
C THR A 109 -3.33 6.11 -7.15
N ALA A 110 -2.24 5.96 -7.91
CA ALA A 110 -1.30 7.03 -8.17
C ALA A 110 -1.91 8.15 -9.02
N ASP A 111 -2.76 7.81 -10.00
CA ASP A 111 -3.51 8.80 -10.78
C ASP A 111 -4.40 9.65 -9.88
N ARG A 112 -5.14 9.02 -8.96
CA ARG A 112 -5.96 9.73 -7.97
C ARG A 112 -5.12 10.64 -7.09
N VAL A 113 -4.01 10.15 -6.55
CA VAL A 113 -3.15 10.90 -5.63
C VAL A 113 -2.54 12.11 -6.34
N VAL A 114 -2.03 11.92 -7.56
CA VAL A 114 -1.49 13.01 -8.39
C VAL A 114 -2.57 14.05 -8.70
N GLU A 115 -3.78 13.63 -9.08
CA GLU A 115 -4.89 14.55 -9.32
C GLU A 115 -5.22 15.39 -8.08
N ALA A 116 -5.24 14.77 -6.89
CA ALA A 116 -5.50 15.46 -5.63
C ALA A 116 -4.38 16.47 -5.30
N LEU A 117 -3.11 16.07 -5.43
CA LEU A 117 -1.95 16.91 -5.14
C LEU A 117 -1.89 18.17 -6.01
N PHE A 118 -2.22 18.03 -7.30
CA PHE A 118 -2.17 19.13 -8.29
C PHE A 118 -3.54 19.74 -8.60
N SER A 119 -4.56 19.45 -7.77
CA SER A 119 -5.94 19.92 -7.97
C SER A 119 -6.08 21.45 -7.93
N ARG A 120 -5.23 22.12 -7.13
CA ARG A 120 -5.23 23.58 -6.93
C ARG A 120 -4.21 24.31 -7.79
N ASP A 121 -3.40 23.59 -8.53
CA ASP A 121 -2.35 24.19 -9.36
C ASP A 121 -2.98 24.70 -10.65
N THR A 122 -2.96 26.02 -10.78
CA THR A 122 -3.46 26.76 -11.95
C THR A 122 -2.35 27.10 -12.94
N GLN A 123 -1.09 27.04 -12.50
CA GLN A 123 0.08 27.28 -13.34
C GLN A 123 0.98 26.03 -13.30
N PRO A 124 1.25 25.39 -14.45
CA PRO A 124 2.13 24.24 -14.49
C PRO A 124 3.58 24.68 -14.18
N PRO A 125 4.35 23.88 -13.42
CA PRO A 125 5.78 24.12 -13.29
C PRO A 125 6.50 23.83 -14.61
N SER A 126 7.70 24.40 -14.79
CA SER A 126 8.54 24.10 -15.96
C SER A 126 9.00 22.65 -16.02
N ASP A 127 9.20 22.04 -14.85
CA ASP A 127 9.73 20.71 -14.68
C ASP A 127 8.96 19.96 -13.59
N LEU A 128 8.71 18.67 -13.83
CA LEU A 128 8.11 17.75 -12.85
C LEU A 128 8.97 16.52 -12.69
N ILE A 129 9.24 16.16 -11.43
CA ILE A 129 10.00 14.96 -11.08
C ILE A 129 9.05 13.97 -10.41
N HIS A 130 8.78 12.85 -11.08
CA HIS A 130 8.00 11.76 -10.53
C HIS A 130 8.91 10.71 -9.88
N VAL A 131 8.87 10.60 -8.56
CA VAL A 131 9.69 9.65 -7.79
C VAL A 131 8.82 8.54 -7.22
N SER A 132 9.12 7.29 -7.55
CA SER A 132 8.47 6.11 -6.96
C SER A 132 9.38 4.88 -7.06
N CYS A 133 9.28 3.98 -6.08
CA CYS A 133 9.92 2.66 -6.09
C CYS A 133 8.92 1.50 -5.94
N THR A 134 7.63 1.80 -5.86
CA THR A 134 6.57 0.81 -5.57
C THR A 134 5.74 0.43 -6.80
N GLY A 135 5.87 1.16 -7.90
CA GLY A 135 5.18 0.84 -9.14
C GLY A 135 5.77 1.58 -10.34
N TYR A 136 5.96 0.84 -11.44
CA TYR A 136 6.52 1.33 -12.69
C TYR A 136 5.50 1.13 -13.81
N VAL A 137 4.93 2.24 -14.30
CA VAL A 137 3.92 2.23 -15.37
C VAL A 137 4.28 3.28 -16.41
N SER A 138 4.00 2.96 -17.68
CA SER A 138 4.26 3.85 -18.82
C SER A 138 2.97 3.99 -19.66
N PRO A 139 2.47 5.22 -19.91
CA PRO A 139 2.96 6.48 -19.34
C PRO A 139 2.83 6.51 -17.81
N SER A 140 3.63 7.33 -17.14
CA SER A 140 3.57 7.52 -15.69
C SER A 140 2.32 8.33 -15.27
N PRO A 141 1.89 8.25 -14.00
CA PRO A 141 0.77 9.05 -13.49
C PRO A 141 0.91 10.56 -13.75
N ILE A 142 2.13 11.10 -13.59
CA ILE A 142 2.42 12.51 -13.88
C ILE A 142 2.30 12.82 -15.38
N GLN A 143 2.81 11.95 -16.26
CA GLN A 143 2.65 12.14 -17.71
C GLN A 143 1.16 12.16 -18.12
N ARG A 144 0.36 11.25 -17.56
CA ARG A 144 -1.09 11.25 -17.79
C ARG A 144 -1.78 12.50 -17.22
N LEU A 145 -1.32 13.03 -16.09
CA LEU A 145 -1.86 14.28 -15.54
C LEU A 145 -1.58 15.46 -16.49
N ILE A 146 -0.33 15.59 -16.95
CA ILE A 146 0.08 16.64 -17.89
C ILE A 146 -0.78 16.56 -19.15
N GLU A 147 -0.91 15.37 -19.75
CA GLU A 147 -1.74 15.16 -20.94
C GLU A 147 -3.20 15.61 -20.74
N ARG A 148 -3.78 15.40 -19.55
CA ARG A 148 -5.15 15.83 -19.24
C ARG A 148 -5.29 17.34 -18.99
N LYS A 149 -4.29 17.98 -18.39
CA LYS A 149 -4.34 19.41 -18.04
C LYS A 149 -3.97 20.33 -19.21
N GLY A 150 -3.29 19.81 -20.23
CA GLY A 150 -2.75 20.59 -21.35
C GLY A 150 -1.47 21.32 -20.96
#